data_AF-A0A259S2J7-F1
#
_entry.id   AF-A0A259S2J7-F1
#
_cell.length_a   1.000
_cell.length_b   1.000
_cell.length_c   1.000
_cell.angle_alpha   90.00
_cell.angle_beta   90.00
_cell.angle_gamma   90.00
#
_symmetry.space_group_name_H-M   'P 1'
#
loop_
_entity.id
_entity.type
_entity.pdbx_description
1 polymer ?
#
loop_
_entity_poly.entity_id
_entity_poly.type
_entity_poly.pdbx_seq_one_letter_code
_entity_poly.pdbx_strand_id
1 'polypeptide(L)' 'MSDFIIAPSILSANFAALGDEVDKVIASGADWVHFDVM' A
#
# COMPACT_ATOMS: atom_id res chain seq x y z
N MET A 1 3.71 17.10 -17.24
CA MET A 1 4.09 15.75 -16.78
C MET A 1 2.96 15.22 -15.93
N SER A 2 2.62 13.95 -16.03
CA SER A 2 1.79 13.29 -15.01
C SER A 2 2.67 12.97 -13.81
N ASP A 3 2.19 13.23 -12.60
CA ASP A 3 2.91 12.84 -11.38
C ASP A 3 2.96 11.31 -11.27
N PHE A 4 4.11 10.77 -10.83
CA PHE A 4 4.25 9.34 -10.58
C PHE A 4 3.61 8.97 -9.25
N ILE A 5 2.87 7.86 -9.21
CA ILE A 5 2.18 7.34 -8.03
C ILE A 5 2.86 6.05 -7.58
N ILE A 6 3.14 5.94 -6.29
CA ILE A 6 3.60 4.71 -5.64
C ILE A 6 2.42 4.08 -4.90
N ALA A 7 1.95 2.92 -5.37
CA ALA A 7 0.82 2.20 -4.81
C ALA A 7 1.17 0.74 -4.48
N PRO A 8 1.64 0.44 -3.25
CA PRO A 8 1.99 -0.93 -2.84
C PRO A 8 0.77 -1.85 -2.87
N SER A 9 0.93 -3.09 -3.35
CA SER A 9 -0.16 -4.09 -3.35
C SER A 9 -0.38 -4.66 -1.95
N ILE A 10 -1.62 -4.58 -1.48
CA ILE A 10 -2.04 -5.12 -0.19
C ILE A 10 -1.89 -6.64 -0.11
N LEU A 11 -1.88 -7.34 -1.26
CA LEU A 11 -1.69 -8.79 -1.31
C LEU A 11 -0.28 -9.22 -0.85
N SER A 12 0.68 -8.29 -0.83
CA SER A 12 2.04 -8.56 -0.33
C SER A 12 2.22 -8.31 1.16
N ALA A 13 1.22 -7.73 1.84
CA ALA A 13 1.31 -7.39 3.27
C ALA A 13 1.15 -8.63 4.18
N ASN A 14 1.57 -8.50 5.43
CA ASN A 14 1.19 -9.46 6.47
C ASN A 14 -0.27 -9.23 6.91
N PHE A 15 -1.18 -10.08 6.45
CA PHE A 15 -2.62 -9.97 6.74
C PHE A 15 -2.97 -10.13 8.23
N ALA A 16 -2.11 -10.77 9.04
CA ALA A 16 -2.33 -10.88 10.48
C ALA A 16 -2.14 -9.54 11.23
N ALA A 17 -1.48 -8.56 10.60
CA ALA A 17 -1.20 -7.24 11.14
C ALA A 17 -1.46 -6.15 10.08
N LEU A 18 -2.59 -6.27 9.35
CA LEU A 18 -2.82 -5.47 8.15
C LEU A 18 -2.86 -3.96 8.42
N GLY A 19 -3.42 -3.53 9.56
CA GLY A 19 -3.43 -2.12 9.96
C GLY A 19 -2.02 -1.56 10.09
N ASP A 20 -1.16 -2.25 10.86
CA ASP A 20 0.23 -1.84 11.07
C ASP A 20 1.04 -1.83 9.77
N GLU A 21 0.81 -2.80 8.87
CA GLU A 21 1.49 -2.85 7.57
C GLU A 21 1.08 -1.69 6.67
N VAL A 22 -0.20 -1.33 6.66
CA VAL A 22 -0.72 -0.17 5.90
C VAL A 22 -0.17 1.14 6.47
N ASP A 23 -0.16 1.30 7.80
CA ASP A 23 0.38 2.49 8.45
C ASP A 23 1.86 2.71 8.13
N LYS A 24 2.67 1.64 8.10
CA LYS A 24 4.09 1.72 7.74
C LYS A 24 4.30 2.21 6.31
N VAL A 25 3.53 1.73 5.33
CA VAL A 25 3.73 2.13 3.92
C VAL A 25 3.24 3.55 3.67
N ILE A 26 2.15 3.98 4.32
CA ILE A 26 1.68 5.37 4.28
C ILE A 26 2.73 6.30 4.89
N ALA A 27 3.25 5.95 6.08
CA ALA A 27 4.33 6.71 6.72
C ALA A 27 5.63 6.74 5.90
N SER A 28 5.84 5.75 5.01
CA SER A 28 6.97 5.68 4.08
C SER A 28 6.77 6.46 2.78
N GLY A 29 5.62 7.12 2.61
CA GLY A 29 5.32 7.96 1.44
C GLY A 29 4.59 7.24 0.31
N ALA A 30 3.88 6.14 0.59
CA ALA A 30 2.95 5.57 -0.38
C ALA A 30 1.80 6.56 -0.63
N ASP A 31 1.44 6.74 -1.90
CA ASP A 31 0.32 7.59 -2.29
C ASP A 31 -1.00 6.85 -2.04
N TRP A 32 -1.10 5.61 -2.54
CA TRP A 32 -2.29 4.76 -2.47
C TRP A 32 -1.95 3.35 -1.97
N VAL A 33 -2.96 2.57 -1.63
CA VAL A 33 -2.85 1.11 -1.41
C VAL A 33 -3.54 0.41 -2.56
N HIS A 34 -2.80 -0.41 -3.31
CA HIS A 34 -3.31 -1.14 -4.46
C HIS A 34 -4.03 -2.43 -4.03
N PHE A 35 -5.24 -2.65 -4.53
CA PHE A 35 -6.07 -3.80 -4.19
C PHE A 35 -6.44 -4.58 -5.45
N ASP A 36 -5.89 -5.79 -5.55
CA ASP A 36 -6.19 -6.73 -6.62
C ASP A 36 -7.39 -7.62 -6.21
N VAL A 37 -8.50 -7.50 -6.94
CA VAL A 37 -9.71 -8.32 -6.76
C VAL A 37 -9.82 -9.32 -7.91
N MET A 38 -10.02 -10.59 -7.59
CA MET A 38 -10.21 -11.69 -8.55
C MET A 38 -11.68 -11.91 -8.91
#